data_AF-C0L6K4-F1
#
_entry.id   AF-C0L6K4-F1
#
_cell.length_a   1.000
_cell.length_b   1.000
_cell.length_c   1.000
_cell.angle_alpha   90.00
_cell.angle_beta   90.00
_cell.angle_gamma   90.00
#
_symmetry.space_group_name_H-M   'P 1'
#
loop_
_entity.id
_entity.type
_entity.pdbx_description
1 polymer ?
#
loop_
_entity_poly.entity_id
_entity_poly.type
_entity_poly.pdbx_seq_one_letter_code
_entity_poly.pdbx_strand_id
1 'polypeptide(L)'
;DEEFAREMLAGVNPVMIKRLTNFPAKSTLDPNVYGDHTSKITEAHIKHNMEGLTVQNALKGNRLFILDHHDHFMPFLDKINKLDGNFIYASRTILLLKD
;
A
#
# COMPACT_ATOMS: atom_id res chain seq x y z
N ASP A 1 -5.66 12.16 8.14
CA ASP A 1 -5.93 10.79 7.64
C ASP A 1 -7.28 10.66 6.96
N GLU A 2 -8.36 11.19 7.54
CA GLU A 2 -9.71 11.09 6.94
C GLU A 2 -9.75 11.66 5.51
N GLU A 3 -9.33 12.92 5.32
CA GLU A 3 -9.33 13.54 4.00
C GLU A 3 -8.37 12.86 3.02
N PHE A 4 -7.19 12.46 3.51
CA PHE A 4 -6.20 11.73 2.72
C PHE A 4 -6.77 10.41 2.15
N ALA A 5 -7.53 9.66 2.95
CA ALA A 5 -8.22 8.45 2.49
C ALA A 5 -9.42 8.78 1.60
N ARG A 6 -10.19 9.83 1.94
CA ARG A 6 -11.39 10.26 1.19
C ARG A 6 -11.05 10.67 -0.24
N GLU A 7 -9.95 11.38 -0.45
CA GLU A 7 -9.49 11.79 -1.79
C GLU A 7 -9.14 10.59 -2.69
N MET A 8 -8.81 9.41 -2.13
CA MET A 8 -8.62 8.19 -2.93
C MET A 8 -9.94 7.64 -3.51
N LEU A 9 -11.09 8.10 -3.04
CA LEU A 9 -12.43 7.69 -3.50
C LEU A 9 -13.17 8.81 -4.23
N ALA A 10 -12.94 10.07 -3.84
CA ALA A 10 -13.70 11.23 -4.33
C ALA A 10 -12.81 12.45 -4.61
N GLY A 11 -11.50 12.26 -4.73
CA GLY A 11 -10.54 13.28 -5.13
C GLY A 11 -10.21 13.22 -6.61
N VAL A 12 -9.04 13.75 -6.98
CA VAL A 12 -8.61 13.88 -8.38
C VAL A 12 -8.29 12.54 -9.06
N ASN A 13 -7.86 11.52 -8.29
CA ASN A 13 -7.49 10.21 -8.81
C ASN A 13 -8.20 9.05 -8.06
N PRO A 14 -9.51 8.86 -8.28
CA PRO A 14 -10.32 7.91 -7.51
C PRO A 14 -10.31 6.48 -8.07
N VAL A 15 -9.38 6.14 -8.97
CA VAL A 15 -9.41 4.87 -9.75
C VAL A 15 -8.30 3.89 -9.39
N MET A 16 -7.38 4.26 -8.50
CA MET A 16 -6.19 3.45 -8.19
C MET A 16 -6.33 2.58 -6.94
N ILE A 17 -7.27 2.90 -6.05
CA ILE A 17 -7.52 2.12 -4.83
C ILE A 17 -8.06 0.73 -5.19
N LYS A 18 -7.53 -0.31 -4.53
CA LYS A 18 -7.96 -1.69 -4.75
C LYS A 18 -8.22 -2.40 -3.42
N ARG A 19 -9.09 -3.41 -3.43
CA ARG A 19 -9.29 -4.30 -2.28
C ARG A 19 -8.01 -5.09 -2.01
N LEU A 20 -7.58 -5.12 -0.75
CA LEU A 20 -6.48 -5.98 -0.32
C LEU A 20 -7.02 -7.39 -0.06
N THR A 21 -6.53 -8.37 -0.81
CA THR A 21 -7.00 -9.77 -0.72
C THR A 21 -6.11 -10.65 0.13
N ASN A 22 -4.83 -10.32 0.24
CA ASN A 22 -3.84 -11.06 1.00
C ASN A 22 -2.97 -10.11 1.83
N PHE A 23 -2.61 -10.53 3.04
CA PHE A 23 -1.70 -9.79 3.91
C PHE A 23 -0.55 -10.71 4.36
N PRO A 24 0.72 -10.25 4.35
CA PRO A 24 1.17 -8.94 3.87
C PRO A 24 1.03 -8.78 2.35
N ALA A 25 1.03 -7.54 1.86
CA ALA A 25 0.97 -7.26 0.43
C ALA A 25 2.20 -7.83 -0.29
N LYS A 26 1.98 -8.45 -1.45
CA LYS A 26 3.04 -9.10 -2.24
C LYS A 26 3.30 -8.31 -3.52
N SER A 27 4.57 -8.21 -3.87
CA SER A 27 5.06 -7.72 -5.16
C SER A 27 5.05 -8.85 -6.19
N THR A 28 5.01 -8.47 -7.45
CA THR A 28 5.14 -9.34 -8.63
C THR A 28 6.49 -9.21 -9.34
N LEU A 29 7.33 -8.28 -8.88
CA LEU A 29 8.65 -8.02 -9.45
C LEU A 29 9.64 -9.15 -9.16
N ASP A 30 10.64 -9.31 -10.02
CA ASP A 30 11.71 -10.30 -9.84
C ASP A 30 12.68 -9.89 -8.71
N PRO A 31 12.79 -10.67 -7.61
CA PRO A 31 13.73 -10.37 -6.53
C PRO A 31 15.21 -10.38 -6.96
N ASN A 32 15.56 -11.06 -8.05
CA ASN A 32 16.93 -11.05 -8.57
C ASN A 32 17.31 -9.69 -9.19
N VAL A 33 16.30 -8.92 -9.63
CA VAL A 33 16.48 -7.59 -10.22
C VAL A 33 16.36 -6.50 -9.16
N TYR A 34 15.37 -6.62 -8.25
CA TYR A 34 15.00 -5.54 -7.32
C TYR A 34 15.30 -5.85 -5.84
N GLY A 35 15.93 -6.99 -5.54
CA GLY A 35 16.23 -7.43 -4.18
C GLY A 35 15.01 -7.95 -3.41
N ASP A 36 15.20 -8.25 -2.11
CA ASP A 36 14.11 -8.64 -1.22
C ASP A 36 13.14 -7.47 -1.01
N HIS A 37 11.98 -7.59 -1.63
CA HIS A 37 10.88 -6.63 -1.51
C HIS A 37 9.68 -7.25 -0.78
N THR A 38 9.92 -8.27 0.05
CA THR A 38 8.89 -8.78 0.98
C THR A 38 8.42 -7.63 1.86
N SER A 39 7.11 -7.34 1.82
CA SER A 39 6.52 -6.27 2.61
C SER A 39 6.88 -6.41 4.09
N LYS A 40 7.47 -5.35 4.66
CA LYS A 40 7.83 -5.29 6.08
C LYS A 40 6.69 -4.77 6.96
N ILE A 41 5.52 -4.44 6.39
CA ILE A 41 4.32 -4.12 7.16
C ILE A 41 3.81 -5.39 7.83
N THR A 42 3.78 -5.40 9.16
CA THR A 42 3.32 -6.54 9.97
C THR A 42 1.94 -6.26 10.56
N GLU A 43 1.24 -7.29 11.03
CA GLU A 43 -0.04 -7.11 11.73
C GLU A 43 0.11 -6.22 12.97
N ALA A 44 1.24 -6.32 13.67
CA ALA A 44 1.55 -5.50 14.83
C ALA A 44 1.60 -3.99 14.47
N HIS A 45 2.09 -3.63 13.28
CA HIS A 45 2.13 -2.23 12.84
C HIS A 45 0.73 -1.64 12.65
N ILE A 46 -0.23 -2.42 12.15
CA ILE A 46 -1.56 -1.89 11.80
C ILE A 46 -2.60 -2.12 12.90
N LYS A 47 -2.33 -2.98 13.89
CA LYS A 47 -3.27 -3.40 14.95
C LYS A 47 -4.06 -2.25 15.60
N HIS A 48 -3.40 -1.12 15.88
CA HIS A 48 -4.01 0.03 16.56
C HIS A 48 -5.10 0.73 15.73
N ASN A 49 -5.07 0.58 14.40
CA ASN A 49 -6.02 1.19 13.46
C ASN A 49 -7.05 0.18 12.93
N MET A 50 -7.15 -1.01 13.54
CA MET A 50 -8.04 -2.08 13.06
C MET A 50 -9.45 -2.07 13.69
N GLU A 51 -9.79 -1.09 14.54
CA GLU A 51 -11.09 -1.02 15.25
C GLU A 51 -11.46 -2.31 16.00
N GLY A 52 -10.45 -2.99 16.56
CA GLY A 52 -10.64 -4.27 17.26
C GLY A 52 -10.74 -5.49 16.34
N LEU A 53 -10.74 -5.33 15.02
CA LEU A 53 -10.69 -6.44 14.07
C LEU A 53 -9.30 -7.08 14.01
N THR A 54 -9.28 -8.39 13.77
CA THR A 54 -8.07 -9.06 13.28
C THR A 54 -7.90 -8.79 11.79
N VAL A 55 -6.66 -8.87 11.28
CA VAL A 55 -6.40 -8.73 9.83
C VAL A 55 -7.22 -9.74 9.02
N GLN A 56 -7.33 -10.97 9.49
CA GLN A 56 -8.12 -12.02 8.84
C GLN A 56 -9.62 -11.69 8.80
N ASN A 57 -10.18 -11.14 9.88
CA ASN A 57 -11.59 -10.73 9.91
C ASN A 57 -11.83 -9.57 8.95
N ALA A 58 -10.92 -8.59 8.91
CA ALA A 58 -11.03 -7.45 8.00
C ALA A 58 -10.87 -7.85 6.52
N LEU A 59 -9.99 -8.80 6.20
CA LEU A 59 -9.87 -9.38 4.85
C LEU A 59 -11.16 -10.08 4.44
N LYS A 60 -11.70 -10.96 5.29
CA LYS A 60 -12.95 -11.69 5.03
C LYS A 60 -14.15 -10.76 4.90
N GLY A 61 -14.19 -9.70 5.68
CA GLY A 61 -15.23 -8.66 5.64
C GLY A 61 -15.07 -7.66 4.50
N ASN A 62 -14.08 -7.81 3.60
CA ASN A 62 -13.77 -6.85 2.54
C ASN A 62 -13.50 -5.42 3.06
N ARG A 63 -12.97 -5.30 4.28
CA ARG A 63 -12.71 -4.01 4.95
C ARG A 63 -11.30 -3.49 4.76
N LEU A 64 -10.38 -4.26 4.17
CA LEU A 64 -9.02 -3.79 3.88
C LEU A 64 -8.84 -3.43 2.40
N PHE A 65 -8.26 -2.25 2.19
CA PHE A 65 -7.94 -1.69 0.89
C PHE A 65 -6.47 -1.28 0.85
N ILE A 66 -5.95 -1.10 -0.36
CA ILE A 66 -4.58 -0.69 -0.58
C ILE A 66 -4.48 0.28 -1.77
N LEU A 67 -3.68 1.33 -1.60
CA LEU A 67 -3.12 2.11 -2.70
C LEU A 67 -1.66 1.63 -2.90
N ASP A 68 -1.41 0.92 -4.00
CA ASP A 68 -0.19 0.14 -4.19
C ASP A 68 0.62 0.65 -5.39
N HIS A 69 1.50 1.60 -5.10
CA HIS A 69 2.39 2.21 -6.08
C HIS A 69 3.73 1.46 -6.20
N HIS A 70 3.96 0.43 -5.38
CA HIS A 70 5.27 -0.18 -5.29
C HIS A 70 5.76 -0.75 -6.61
N ASP A 71 5.01 -1.68 -7.20
CA ASP A 71 5.46 -2.38 -8.41
C ASP A 71 5.52 -1.43 -9.62
N HIS A 72 4.71 -0.38 -9.61
CA HIS A 72 4.69 0.63 -10.66
C HIS A 72 5.93 1.54 -10.64
N PHE A 73 6.41 1.94 -9.45
CA PHE A 73 7.52 2.88 -9.33
C PHE A 73 8.88 2.22 -9.11
N MET A 74 8.93 1.01 -8.55
CA MET A 74 10.19 0.31 -8.27
C MET A 74 11.13 0.23 -9.49
N PRO A 75 10.66 -0.05 -10.73
CA PRO A 75 11.52 -0.06 -11.92
C PRO A 75 12.18 1.28 -12.28
N PHE A 76 11.69 2.39 -11.72
CA PHE A 76 12.11 3.74 -12.06
C PHE A 76 12.80 4.48 -10.90
N LEU A 77 12.74 3.97 -9.67
CA LEU A 77 13.28 4.66 -8.49
C LEU A 77 14.73 5.10 -8.68
N ASP A 78 15.61 4.19 -9.09
CA ASP A 78 17.04 4.49 -9.28
C ASP A 78 17.28 5.56 -10.34
N LYS A 79 16.46 5.58 -11.40
CA LYS A 79 16.59 6.57 -12.47
C LYS A 79 16.12 7.94 -12.00
N ILE A 80 15.00 7.99 -11.30
CA ILE A 80 14.39 9.25 -10.82
C ILE A 80 15.26 9.85 -9.70
N ASN A 81 15.71 9.04 -8.73
CA ASN A 81 16.51 9.51 -7.61
C ASN A 81 17.96 9.91 -7.98
N LYS A 82 18.40 9.62 -9.21
CA LYS A 82 19.67 10.16 -9.76
C LYS A 82 19.52 11.57 -10.35
N LEU A 83 18.29 12.03 -10.57
CA LEU A 83 18.04 13.41 -11.02
C LEU A 83 18.20 14.36 -9.84
N ASP A 84 18.80 15.52 -10.09
CA ASP A 84 19.05 16.50 -9.04
C ASP A 84 17.73 16.95 -8.38
N GLY A 85 17.73 17.05 -7.05
CA GLY A 85 16.56 17.43 -6.25
C GLY A 85 15.41 16.41 -6.17
N ASN A 86 15.54 15.19 -6.70
CA ASN A 86 14.44 14.20 -6.71
C ASN A 86 14.64 13.09 -5.67
N PHE A 87 13.59 12.85 -4.86
CA PHE A 87 13.57 11.80 -3.85
C PHE A 87 12.18 11.17 -3.79
N ILE A 88 12.06 9.96 -4.33
CA ILE A 88 10.80 9.21 -4.35
C ILE A 88 10.95 7.81 -3.77
N TYR A 89 9.81 7.24 -3.39
CA TYR A 89 9.68 5.88 -2.88
C TYR A 89 8.53 5.14 -3.58
N ALA A 90 8.70 3.84 -3.72
CA ALA A 90 7.71 2.90 -4.22
C ALA A 90 6.71 2.55 -3.10
N SER A 91 5.75 3.45 -2.85
CA SER A 91 4.90 3.42 -1.66
C SER A 91 3.77 2.37 -1.70
N ARG A 92 3.35 1.95 -0.50
CA ARG A 92 2.12 1.17 -0.27
C ARG A 92 1.38 1.76 0.91
N THR A 93 0.09 2.02 0.74
CA THR A 93 -0.78 2.54 1.80
C THR A 93 -1.92 1.57 2.03
N ILE A 94 -2.08 1.08 3.25
CA ILE A 94 -3.19 0.20 3.64
C ILE A 94 -4.28 1.04 4.31
N LEU A 95 -5.53 0.81 3.92
CA LEU A 95 -6.69 1.51 4.44
C LEU A 95 -7.68 0.52 5.04
N LEU A 96 -8.31 0.90 6.15
CA LEU A 96 -9.45 0.21 6.73
C LEU A 96 -10.73 0.98 6.39
N LEU A 97 -11.72 0.29 5.84
CA LEU A 97 -13.10 0.78 5.78
C LEU A 97 -13.68 0.72 7.19
N LYS A 98 -13.92 1.89 7.81
CA LYS A 98 -14.55 2.02 9.13
C LYS A 98 -16.07 1.76 9.04
N ASP A 99 -16.69 1.43 10.17
CA ASP A 99 -18.16 1.32 10.27
C ASP A 99 -18.85 2.69 10.28
#